data_AF-A0A451AHD5-F1
#
_entry.id   AF-A0A451AHD5-F1
#
_cell.length_a   1.000
_cell.length_b   1.000
_cell.length_c   1.000
_cell.angle_alpha   90.00
_cell.angle_beta   90.00
_cell.angle_gamma   90.00
#
_symmetry.space_group_name_H-M   'P 1'
#
loop_
_entity.id
_entity.type
_entity.pdbx_description
1 polymer ?
#
loop_
_entity_poly.entity_id
_entity_poly.type
_entity_poly.pdbx_seq_one_letter_code
_entity_poly.pdbx_strand_id
1 'polypeptide(L)' 'MWAVLKRGYNGVYHHMSVKHLPRYVSEFTFRLNQGNVKIHTIVRIASIVCGMMGKRLTYKALINQIPLIV' A
#
# COMPACT_ATOMS: atom_id res chain seq x y z
N MET A 1 13.15 8.08 -3.69
CA MET A 1 11.88 7.33 -3.84
C MET A 1 12.01 6.12 -4.78
N TRP A 2 12.42 6.29 -6.05
CA TRP A 2 12.39 5.20 -7.04
C TRP A 2 13.34 4.02 -6.81
N ALA A 3 14.53 4.25 -6.23
CA ALA A 3 15.44 3.15 -5.90
C ALA A 3 14.81 2.16 -4.90
N VAL A 4 14.06 2.67 -3.91
CA VAL A 4 13.41 1.85 -2.88
C VAL A 4 12.23 1.07 -3.45
N LEU A 5 11.43 1.70 -4.33
CA LEU A 5 10.33 1.01 -5.03
C LEU A 5 10.86 -0.14 -5.90
N LYS A 6 11.94 0.08 -6.67
CA LYS A 6 12.56 -0.97 -7.51
C LYS A 6 13.09 -2.14 -6.68
N ARG A 7 13.71 -1.86 -5.53
CA ARG A 7 14.12 -2.91 -4.58
C ARG A 7 12.92 -3.66 -4.00
N GLY A 8 11.84 -2.94 -3.68
CA GLY A 8 10.58 -3.52 -3.23
C GLY A 8 9.92 -4.42 -4.28
N TYR A 9 9.98 -4.02 -5.55
CA TYR A 9 9.52 -4.84 -6.67
C TYR A 9 10.28 -6.17 -6.76
N ASN A 10 11.61 -6.13 -6.77
CA ASN A 10 12.38 -7.37 -6.91
C ASN A 10 12.35 -8.28 -5.66
N GLY A 11 12.07 -7.75 -4.46
CA GLY A 11 12.19 -8.51 -3.21
C GLY A 11 10.88 -8.77 -2.47
N VAL A 12 9.97 -7.80 -2.40
CA VAL A 12 8.72 -7.90 -1.63
C VAL A 12 7.56 -8.31 -2.53
N TYR A 13 7.48 -7.67 -3.70
CA TYR A 13 6.36 -7.81 -4.62
C TYR A 13 6.76 -8.64 -5.83
N HIS A 14 6.68 -9.97 -5.71
CA HIS A 14 7.00 -10.91 -6.79
C HIS A 14 6.24 -10.64 -8.11
N HIS A 15 5.06 -10.00 -8.04
CA HIS A 15 4.32 -9.55 -9.21
C HIS A 15 3.54 -8.25 -8.92
N MET A 16 3.65 -7.25 -9.81
CA MET A 16 2.83 -6.03 -9.76
C MET A 16 2.01 -5.87 -11.05
N SER A 17 0.68 -5.77 -10.90
CA SER A 17 -0.20 -5.40 -11.99
C SER A 17 -0.30 -3.88 -12.11
N VAL A 18 -0.37 -3.37 -13.35
CA VAL A 18 -0.56 -1.94 -13.66
C VAL A 18 -1.82 -1.37 -12.98
N LYS A 19 -2.88 -2.18 -12.86
CA LYS A 19 -4.14 -1.80 -12.19
C LYS A 19 -3.94 -1.32 -10.74
N HIS A 20 -2.89 -1.80 -10.07
CA HIS A 20 -2.63 -1.53 -8.66
C HIS A 20 -1.37 -0.67 -8.44
N LEU A 21 -0.72 -0.26 -9.53
CA LEU A 21 0.52 0.53 -9.48
C LEU A 21 0.39 1.80 -8.61
N PRO A 22 -0.70 2.58 -8.67
CA PRO A 22 -0.86 3.75 -7.81
C PRO A 22 -0.86 3.42 -6.31
N ARG A 23 -1.33 2.22 -5.92
CA ARG A 23 -1.38 1.80 -4.51
C ARG A 23 0.02 1.53 -3.97
N TYR A 24 0.86 0.82 -4.73
CA TYR A 24 2.25 0.56 -4.37
C TYR A 24 3.04 1.87 -4.23
N VAL A 25 2.93 2.77 -5.22
CA VAL A 25 3.62 4.06 -5.18
C VAL A 25 3.21 4.87 -3.94
N SER A 26 1.91 4.92 -3.64
CA SER A 26 1.37 5.66 -2.49
C SER A 26 1.88 5.10 -1.15
N GLU A 27 1.97 3.78 -1.02
CA GLU A 27 2.48 3.12 0.19
C GLU A 27 3.96 3.47 0.44
N PHE A 28 4.81 3.40 -0.59
CA PHE A 28 6.22 3.77 -0.44
C PHE A 28 6.41 5.25 -0.10
N THR A 29 5.64 6.14 -0.70
CA THR A 29 5.63 7.57 -0.33
C THR A 29 5.25 7.74 1.13
N PHE A 30 4.17 7.10 1.57
CA PHE A 30 3.70 7.17 2.96
C PHE A 30 4.76 6.68 3.94
N ARG A 31 5.42 5.54 3.67
CA ARG A 31 6.45 4.98 4.55
C ARG A 31 7.66 5.91 4.71
N LEU A 32 8.05 6.62 3.66
CA LEU A 32 9.17 7.57 3.69
C LEU A 32 8.77 8.87 4.39
N ASN A 33 7.57 9.38 4.12
CA ASN A 33 7.06 10.60 4.76
C ASN A 33 6.87 10.41 6.27
N GLN A 34 6.24 9.29 6.68
CA GLN A 34 6.02 8.96 8.08
C GLN A 34 7.27 8.41 8.78
N GLY A 35 8.28 7.98 8.01
CA GLY A 35 9.57 7.49 8.50
C GLY A 35 10.57 8.58 8.85
N ASN A 36 10.17 9.85 8.80
CA ASN A 36 11.01 10.96 9.21
C ASN A 36 11.35 10.84 10.71
N VAL A 37 12.63 10.99 11.07
CA VAL A 37 13.15 10.86 12.46
C VAL A 37 12.52 11.86 13.43
N LYS A 38 11.83 12.88 12.90
CA LYS A 38 11.02 13.84 13.65
C LYS A 38 9.71 13.26 14.21
N ILE A 39 9.20 12.16 13.66
CA ILE A 39 7.94 11.55 14.07
C ILE A 39 8.24 10.39 15.03
N HIS A 40 7.81 10.52 16.28
CA HIS A 40 7.95 9.48 17.28
C HIS A 40 7.22 8.19 16.88
N THR A 41 7.81 7.04 17.25
CA THR A 41 7.36 5.70 16.84
C THR A 41 5.87 5.44 17.11
N ILE A 42 5.35 5.85 18.26
CA ILE A 42 3.94 5.64 18.63
C ILE A 42 3.01 6.41 17.69
N VAL A 43 3.33 7.66 17.37
CA VAL A 43 2.55 8.50 16.45
C VAL A 43 2.57 7.92 15.04
N ARG A 44 3.74 7.40 14.63
CA ARG A 44 3.87 6.70 13.34
C ARG A 44 3.00 5.44 13.30
N ILE A 45 3.02 4.61 14.34
CA ILE A 45 2.18 3.40 14.42
C ILE A 45 0.70 3.78 14.35
N ALA A 46 0.27 4.80 15.10
CA ALA A 46 -1.10 5.30 15.06
C ALA A 46 -1.51 5.72 13.64
N SER A 47 -0.64 6.42 12.90
CA SER A 47 -0.94 6.81 11.51
C SER A 47 -1.12 5.62 10.56
N ILE A 48 -0.39 4.52 10.78
CA ILE A 48 -0.55 3.29 10.01
C ILE A 48 -1.91 2.66 10.31
N VAL A 49 -2.26 2.54 11.60
CA VAL A 49 -3.54 1.96 12.04
C VAL A 49 -4.73 2.77 11.50
N CYS A 50 -4.67 4.11 11.60
CA CYS A 50 -5.70 4.97 11.03
C CYS A 50 -5.83 4.81 9.51
N GLY A 51 -4.71 4.65 8.79
CA GLY A 51 -4.72 4.43 7.33
C GLY A 51 -5.33 3.09 6.89
N MET A 52 -5.40 2.10 7.79
CA MET A 52 -6.01 0.79 7.53
C MET A 52 -7.54 0.82 7.70
N MET A 53 -8.09 1.76 8.46
CA MET A 53 -9.52 1.84 8.72
C MET A 53 -10.33 2.01 7.43
N GLY A 54 -11.39 1.21 7.28
CA GLY A 54 -12.27 1.26 6.11
C GLY A 54 -11.66 0.73 4.80
N LYS A 55 -10.42 0.24 4.81
CA LYS A 55 -9.73 -0.33 3.63
C LYS A 55 -9.80 -1.86 3.56
N ARG A 56 -10.57 -2.49 4.46
CA ARG A 56 -10.76 -3.94 4.49
C ARG A 56 -11.46 -4.42 3.22
N LEU A 57 -10.80 -5.28 2.46
CA LEU A 57 -11.35 -5.93 1.28
C LEU A 57 -11.90 -7.31 1.68
N THR A 58 -13.19 -7.55 1.47
CA THR A 58 -13.80 -8.88 1.64
C THR A 58 -13.90 -9.58 0.30
N TYR A 59 -13.90 -10.92 0.31
CA TYR A 59 -14.02 -11.72 -0.91
C TYR A 59 -15.30 -11.38 -1.70
N LYS A 60 -16.42 -11.21 -1.00
CA LYS A 60 -17.70 -10.77 -1.59
C LYS A 60 -17.56 -9.41 -2.30
N ALA A 61 -16.85 -8.46 -1.69
CA ALA A 61 -16.61 -7.14 -2.31
C ALA A 61 -15.68 -7.24 -3.52
N LEU A 62 -14.67 -8.12 -3.49
CA LEU A 62 -13.75 -8.31 -4.60
C LEU A 62 -14.44 -8.87 -5.85
N ILE A 63 -15.25 -9.91 -5.71
CA ILE A 63 -15.97 -10.51 -6.85
C ILE A 63 -16.95 -9.52 -7.46
N ASN A 64 -17.66 -8.75 -6.62
CA ASN A 64 -18.63 -7.77 -7.11
C ASN A 64 -18.01 -6.58 -7.86
N GLN A 65 -16.69 -6.38 -7.74
CA GLN A 65 -15.93 -5.32 -8.44
C GLN A 65 -15.34 -5.78 -9.78
N ILE A 66 -15.45 -7.07 -10.09
CA ILE A 66 -15.02 -7.64 -11.37
C ILE A 66 -16.31 -7.79 -12.19
N PRO A 67 -16.54 -7.01 -13.25
CA PRO A 67 -17.67 -7.27 -14.13
C PRO A 67 -17.50 -8.69 -14.65
N LEU A 68 -18.55 -9.49 -14.50
CA LEU A 68 -18.66 -10.83 -15.08
C LEU A 68 -18.49 -10.68 -16.60
N ILE A 69 -17.26 -10.92 -17.07
CA ILE A 69 -16.98 -11.26 -18.47
C ILE A 69 -16.86 -12.79 -18.47
N VAL A 70 -18.01 -13.44 -18.25
CA VAL A 70 -18.36 -14.78 -18.74
C VAL A 70 -19.81 -14.68 -19.15
#